data_AF-A0A2M7TMB3-F1
#
_entry.id   AF-A0A2M7TMB3-F1
#
_cell.length_a   1.000
_cell.length_b   1.000
_cell.length_c   1.000
_cell.angle_alpha   90.00
_cell.angle_beta   90.00
_cell.angle_gamma   90.00
#
_symmetry.space_group_name_H-M   'P 1'
#
loop_
_entity.id
_entity.type
_entity.pdbx_description
1 polymer ?
#
loop_
_entity_poly.entity_id
_entity_poly.type
_entity_poly.pdbx_seq_one_letter_code
_entity_poly.pdbx_strand_id
1 'polypeptide(L)'
;MERNLMENFTFVSQFLENPNLVLWLVVKILFVIGLALYLVFPILVIRQIKAFDRILGFYIFDWPLRLAAWIHLAVAVLVFLLALIVL
;
A
#
# COMPACT_ATOMS: atom_id res chain seq x y z
N MET A 1 29.84 -0.53 26.43
CA MET A 1 29.57 -1.16 25.12
C MET A 1 28.87 -2.50 25.28
N GLU A 2 29.40 -3.43 26.08
CA GLU A 2 28.81 -4.78 26.29
C GLU A 2 27.41 -4.78 26.92
N ARG A 3 27.13 -3.85 27.83
CA ARG A 3 25.80 -3.74 28.47
C ARG A 3 24.67 -3.43 27.49
N ASN A 4 24.90 -2.55 26.50
CA ASN A 4 23.90 -2.24 25.47
C ASN A 4 23.64 -3.43 24.53
N LEU A 5 24.64 -4.29 24.31
CA LEU A 5 24.48 -5.50 23.51
C LEU A 5 23.61 -6.53 24.24
N MET A 6 23.85 -6.72 25.55
CA MET A 6 23.04 -7.60 26.39
C MET A 6 21.58 -7.12 26.45
N GLU A 7 21.35 -5.83 26.68
CA GLU A 7 20.00 -5.24 26.73
C GLU A 7 19.24 -5.42 25.39
N ASN A 8 19.88 -5.13 24.25
CA ASN A 8 19.27 -5.36 22.93
C ASN A 8 18.95 -6.83 22.66
N PHE A 9 19.83 -7.74 23.09
CA PHE A 9 19.62 -9.18 22.87
C PHE A 9 18.43 -9.69 23.69
N THR A 10 18.32 -9.27 24.96
CA THR A 10 17.18 -9.64 25.82
C THR A 10 15.85 -9.08 25.32
N PHE A 11 15.85 -7.87 24.75
CA PHE A 11 14.66 -7.28 24.13
C PHE A 11 14.20 -8.07 22.90
N VAL A 12 15.13 -8.42 22.00
CA VAL A 12 14.81 -9.20 20.79
C VAL A 12 14.32 -10.59 21.15
N SER A 13 14.93 -11.28 22.12
CA SER A 13 14.46 -12.61 22.54
C SER A 13 13.07 -12.55 23.15
N GLN A 14 12.80 -11.60 24.07
CA GLN A 14 11.47 -11.42 24.65
C GLN A 14 10.40 -11.05 23.60
N PHE A 15 10.77 -10.25 22.60
CA PHE A 15 9.87 -9.92 21.50
C PHE A 15 9.53 -11.14 20.64
N LEU A 16 10.52 -11.94 20.28
CA LEU A 16 10.35 -13.15 19.46
C LEU A 16 9.60 -14.26 20.20
N GLU A 17 9.72 -14.33 21.52
CA GLU A 17 9.02 -15.29 22.37
C GLU A 17 7.53 -14.93 22.58
N ASN A 18 7.09 -13.72 22.21
CA ASN A 18 5.68 -13.33 22.29
C ASN A 18 4.96 -13.58 20.96
N PRO A 19 4.22 -14.70 20.81
CA PRO A 19 3.62 -15.09 19.53
C PRO A 19 2.60 -14.07 19.02
N ASN A 20 1.92 -13.34 19.91
CA ASN A 20 0.94 -12.33 19.53
C ASN A 20 1.60 -11.11 18.87
N LEU A 21 2.74 -10.65 19.39
CA LEU A 21 3.48 -9.53 18.81
C LEU A 21 4.09 -9.89 17.46
N VAL A 22 4.66 -11.09 17.35
CA VAL A 22 5.21 -11.61 16.10
C VAL A 22 4.11 -11.75 15.04
N LEU A 23 2.97 -12.37 15.39
CA LEU A 23 1.84 -12.52 14.48
C LEU A 23 1.33 -11.15 14.00
N TRP A 24 1.19 -10.18 14.90
CA TRP A 24 0.76 -8.84 14.55
C TRP A 24 1.75 -8.15 13.61
N LEU A 25 3.06 -8.26 13.85
CA LEU A 25 4.09 -7.72 12.97
C LEU A 25 4.01 -8.33 11.56
N VAL A 26 3.82 -9.65 11.47
CA VAL A 26 3.66 -10.35 10.17
C VAL A 26 2.42 -9.83 9.43
N VAL A 27 1.28 -9.68 10.12
CA VAL A 27 0.05 -9.14 9.53
C VAL A 27 0.26 -7.73 9.00
N LYS A 28 0.94 -6.84 9.75
CA LYS A 28 1.26 -5.47 9.30
C LYS A 28 2.06 -5.49 8.01
N ILE A 29 3.14 -6.28 7.96
CA ILE A 29 4.00 -6.39 6.79
C ILE A 29 3.22 -6.89 5.57
N LEU A 30 2.39 -7.93 5.74
CA LEU A 30 1.57 -8.46 4.66
C LEU A 30 0.57 -7.42 4.13
N PHE A 31 -0.04 -6.61 5.01
CA PHE A 31 -0.93 -5.54 4.60
C PHE A 31 -0.21 -4.43 3.83
N VAL A 32 0.96 -4.00 4.29
CA VAL A 32 1.76 -2.98 3.60
C VAL A 32 2.17 -3.48 2.21
N ILE A 33 2.61 -4.74 2.09
CA ILE A 33 2.92 -5.36 0.80
C ILE A 33 1.68 -5.42 -0.10
N GLY A 34 0.54 -5.86 0.45
CA GLY A 34 -0.72 -5.92 -0.28
C GLY A 34 -1.16 -4.57 -0.82
N LEU A 35 -1.06 -3.50 0.00
CA LEU A 35 -1.37 -2.14 -0.42
C LEU A 35 -0.37 -1.60 -1.46
N ALA A 36 0.92 -1.93 -1.34
CA ALA A 36 1.92 -1.56 -2.34
C ALA A 36 1.61 -2.20 -3.70
N LEU A 37 1.21 -3.47 -3.72
CA LEU A 37 0.74 -4.15 -4.93
C LEU A 37 -0.57 -3.55 -5.45
N TYR A 38 -1.48 -3.17 -4.54
CA TYR A 38 -2.74 -2.53 -4.89
C TYR A 38 -2.52 -1.22 -5.66
N LEU A 39 -1.44 -0.47 -5.44
CA LEU A 39 -1.12 0.75 -6.21
C LEU A 39 -0.93 0.49 -7.71
N VAL A 40 -0.63 -0.74 -8.13
CA VAL A 40 -0.56 -1.10 -9.55
C VAL A 40 -1.93 -1.03 -10.21
N PHE A 41 -2.99 -1.38 -9.49
CA PHE A 41 -4.36 -1.39 -10.00
C PHE A 41 -4.84 -0.04 -10.57
N PRO A 42 -4.79 1.10 -9.85
CA PRO A 42 -5.22 2.38 -10.40
C PRO A 42 -4.37 2.84 -11.59
N ILE A 43 -3.08 2.47 -11.64
CA ILE A 43 -2.22 2.73 -12.80
C ILE A 43 -2.72 1.96 -14.03
N LEU A 44 -3.09 0.68 -13.86
CA LEU A 44 -3.67 -0.13 -14.93
C LEU A 44 -5.02 0.44 -15.41
N VAL A 45 -5.87 0.89 -14.49
CA VAL A 45 -7.16 1.53 -14.84
C VAL A 45 -6.94 2.77 -15.71
N ILE A 46 -6.02 3.67 -15.34
CA ILE A 46 -5.71 4.87 -16.13
C ILE A 46 -5.19 4.48 -17.53
N ARG A 47 -4.37 3.42 -17.63
CA ARG A 47 -3.88 2.91 -18.92
C ARG A 47 -5.01 2.34 -19.78
N GLN A 48 -5.94 1.60 -19.17
CA GLN A 48 -7.09 1.01 -19.86
C GLN A 48 -8.02 2.10 -20.42
N ILE A 49 -8.30 3.15 -19.64
CA ILE A 49 -9.10 4.30 -20.10
C ILE A 49 -8.44 4.92 -21.35
N LYS A 50 -7.14 5.24 -21.28
CA LYS A 50 -6.39 5.77 -22.44
C LYS A 50 -6.38 4.86 -23.67
N ALA A 51 -6.48 3.54 -23.49
CA ALA A 51 -6.58 2.59 -24.60
C ALA A 51 -7.98 2.62 -25.21
N PHE A 52 -9.01 2.71 -24.38
CA PHE A 52 -10.41 2.81 -24.79
C PHE A 52 -10.69 4.08 -25.59
N ASP A 53 -10.11 5.21 -25.18
CA ASP A 53 -10.26 6.51 -25.84
C ASP A 53 -9.78 6.50 -27.30
N ARG A 54 -8.74 5.71 -27.57
CA ARG A 54 -8.19 5.53 -28.92
C ARG A 54 -9.10 4.70 -29.83
N ILE A 55 -9.93 3.82 -29.27
CA ILE A 55 -10.80 2.91 -30.02
C ILE A 55 -12.15 3.57 -30.31
N LEU A 56 -12.74 4.23 -29.32
CA LEU A 56 -14.11 4.75 -29.44
C LEU A 56 -14.19 6.22 -29.87
N GLY A 57 -13.07 6.94 -29.94
CA GLY A 57 -13.04 8.34 -30.37
C GLY A 57 -13.78 9.26 -29.39
N PHE A 58 -13.08 9.68 -28.33
CA PHE A 58 -13.46 10.74 -27.38
C PHE A 58 -14.98 10.94 -27.21
N TYR A 59 -15.63 9.97 -26.56
CA TYR A 59 -17.05 10.08 -26.24
C TYR A 59 -17.28 11.08 -25.08
N ILE A 60 -18.45 11.70 -25.01
CA ILE A 60 -18.79 12.74 -24.01
C ILE A 60 -18.65 12.24 -22.54
N PHE A 61 -18.71 10.92 -22.31
CA PHE A 61 -18.55 10.28 -20.99
C PHE A 61 -17.10 10.02 -20.55
N ASP A 62 -16.13 10.42 -21.35
CA ASP A 62 -14.71 10.13 -21.14
C ASP A 62 -14.10 10.96 -19.99
N TRP A 63 -14.53 12.21 -19.83
CA TRP A 63 -14.01 13.11 -18.80
C TRP A 63 -14.32 12.67 -17.36
N PRO A 64 -15.59 12.34 -16.98
CA PRO A 64 -15.89 11.88 -15.62
C PRO A 64 -15.13 10.60 -15.24
N LEU A 65 -14.97 9.68 -16.19
CA LEU A 65 -14.26 8.42 -15.96
C LEU A 65 -12.77 8.65 -15.73
N ARG A 66 -12.13 9.50 -16.56
CA ARG A 66 -10.73 9.89 -16.36
C ARG A 66 -10.52 10.58 -15.01
N LEU A 67 -11.41 11.49 -14.63
CA LEU A 67 -11.34 12.20 -13.35
C LEU A 67 -11.44 11.21 -12.17
N ALA A 68 -12.42 10.30 -12.22
CA ALA A 68 -12.59 9.28 -11.19
C ALA A 68 -11.34 8.38 -11.07
N ALA A 69 -10.70 8.01 -12.18
CA ALA A 69 -9.48 7.19 -12.15
C ALA A 69 -8.28 7.94 -11.53
N TRP A 70 -8.11 9.23 -11.83
CA TRP A 70 -7.06 10.04 -11.21
C TRP A 70 -7.32 10.27 -9.71
N ILE A 71 -8.57 10.54 -9.32
CA ILE A 71 -8.96 10.64 -7.91
C ILE A 71 -8.69 9.32 -7.20
N HIS A 72 -9.05 8.19 -7.79
CA HIS A 72 -8.81 6.88 -7.21
C HIS A 72 -7.31 6.60 -7.02
N LEU A 73 -6.47 6.96 -7.99
CA LEU A 73 -5.00 6.88 -7.83
C LEU A 73 -4.51 7.74 -6.66
N ALA A 74 -4.96 9.00 -6.58
CA ALA A 74 -4.56 9.92 -5.50
C ALA A 74 -4.99 9.39 -4.12
N VAL A 75 -6.22 8.89 -3.99
CA VAL A 75 -6.73 8.29 -2.75
C VAL A 75 -5.97 7.02 -2.40
N ALA A 76 -5.66 6.16 -3.38
CA ALA A 76 -4.90 4.94 -3.13
C ALA A 76 -3.49 5.25 -2.60
N VAL A 77 -2.80 6.25 -3.18
CA VAL A 77 -1.51 6.73 -2.68
C VAL A 77 -1.64 7.29 -1.27
N LEU A 78 -2.65 8.10 -0.99
CA LEU A 78 -2.88 8.67 0.34
C LEU A 78 -3.14 7.59 1.39
N VAL A 79 -3.98 6.60 1.08
CA VAL A 79 -4.27 5.46 1.97
C VAL A 79 -3.01 4.63 2.21
N PHE A 80 -2.18 4.40 1.20
CA PHE A 80 -0.91 3.71 1.36
C PHE A 80 0.05 4.47 2.31
N LEU A 81 0.18 5.78 2.15
CA LEU A 81 0.99 6.60 3.05
C LEU A 81 0.44 6.58 4.49
N LEU A 82 -0.89 6.65 4.65
CA LEU A 82 -1.52 6.55 5.97
C LEU A 82 -1.26 5.19 6.62
N ALA A 83 -1.30 4.11 5.84
CA ALA A 83 -0.98 2.77 6.33
C ALA A 83 0.44 2.68 6.88
N LEU A 84 1.43 3.31 6.24
CA LEU A 84 2.81 3.34 6.75
C LEU A 84 2.97 4.04 8.12
N ILE A 85 2.03 4.93 8.47
CA ILE A 85 2.07 5.69 9.73
C ILE A 85 1.26 4.97 10.83
N VAL A 86 0.08 4.45 10.48
CA VAL A 86 -0.89 3.92 11.44
C VAL A 86 -0.69 2.43 11.70
N LEU A 87 -0.29 1.67 10.67
CA LEU A 87 -0.19 0.21 10.74
C LEU A 87 1.20 -0.19 11.21
#